data_AF-A0A7Y4UDE8-F1
#
_entry.id   AF-A0A7Y4UDE8-F1
#
_cell.length_a   1.000
_cell.length_b   1.000
_cell.length_c   1.000
_cell.angle_alpha   90.00
_cell.angle_beta   90.00
_cell.angle_gamma   90.00
#
_symmetry.space_group_name_H-M   'P 1'
#
loop_
_entity.id
_entity.type
_entity.pdbx_description
1 polymer ?
#
loop_
_entity_poly.entity_id
_entity_poly.type
_entity_poly.pdbx_seq_one_letter_code
_entity_poly.pdbx_strand_id
1 'polypeptide(L)'
;ALTFALKEKEAIGFVMVIGDDYDELEKEADEALRQPVAQTLLAAETRYDNTRLRADGWLDDGLAALSRAVQWNRFYWPERQSDFAGSLRLSGATADLSQAIGTDAFFRILAAAWIDPAHAQDTLKTLLAEQAPDGRIAPQRLSFNDNTVRTFNGRTLAPLGALTAWKLYQATRDLQFLANVYPRLKRWHEWWLSDRGDGKAWRDGNGDGLIEWGYDAELEVGELSARRMSAVAQGRFALAQTGTAESPQWPPLLAEPKTEVAALNPQELPPAGHAPLANGTRFNLKAHTLEITPVGLNALYALDAEMLLQIARELGNTEDAQRWEAHYLKLKQLIDEKLWSESDQLYLNRHWDGAFVRRVTPESFYVLAAGVPAPERARAMLAALRDPNRFGGQSGLPTLARNDAAFNPAERWRGAIVAEANYLAYLGFKHYSFYAEAAALAQQSVALARDSWQQQNKIHDTYAALPGIIAPVPTPREPKGEDASSSYGALFWLLGLEELLSFDPWSGWTMGNESVAAPASLQRLPFSDALYSIYLAPEHLIVKRGESNEIEIEPAARLLNYRSNERTISFYVESSRSIVLRIPSAENRPVSISVDNKLLGDALVGPAARLNLSAGIHRIVIVK
;
A
#
# COMPACT_ATOMS: atom_id res chain seq x y z
N ALA A 1 0.33 17.80 -29.12
CA ALA A 1 1.19 18.60 -28.22
C ALA A 1 1.74 19.79 -29.00
N LEU A 2 1.67 20.98 -28.43
CA LEU A 2 2.43 22.13 -28.94
C LEU A 2 3.87 21.96 -28.42
N THR A 3 4.84 21.90 -29.31
CA THR A 3 6.25 21.69 -28.97
C THR A 3 7.04 22.92 -29.39
N PHE A 4 7.80 23.50 -28.45
CA PHE A 4 8.62 24.69 -28.69
C PHE A 4 10.09 24.33 -28.49
N ALA A 5 10.96 24.77 -29.40
CA ALA A 5 12.39 24.63 -29.24
C ALA A 5 12.91 25.74 -28.31
N LEU A 6 13.24 25.39 -27.07
CA LEU A 6 13.80 26.32 -26.09
C LEU A 6 15.32 26.44 -26.27
N LYS A 7 15.83 27.68 -26.20
CA LYS A 7 17.27 27.95 -25.99
C LYS A 7 17.53 28.06 -24.49
N GLU A 8 18.70 27.62 -24.04
CA GLU A 8 19.13 27.46 -22.63
C GLU A 8 18.96 28.67 -21.68
N LYS A 9 18.56 29.86 -22.14
CA LYS A 9 18.60 31.10 -21.36
C LYS A 9 17.38 32.04 -21.49
N GLU A 10 16.30 31.61 -22.14
CA GLU A 10 15.08 32.43 -22.24
C GLU A 10 13.95 31.81 -21.42
N ALA A 11 13.45 32.56 -20.43
CA ALA A 11 12.24 32.18 -19.71
C ALA A 11 11.05 32.38 -20.66
N ILE A 12 10.33 31.29 -20.99
CA ILE A 12 9.09 31.37 -21.77
C ILE A 12 7.92 31.27 -20.80
N GLY A 13 7.09 32.31 -20.77
CA GLY A 13 5.76 32.27 -20.19
C GLY A 13 4.73 32.05 -21.29
N PHE A 14 3.74 31.21 -21.05
CA PHE A 14 2.53 31.13 -21.87
C PHE A 14 1.32 31.24 -20.95
N VAL A 15 0.27 31.88 -21.45
CA VAL A 15 -1.04 31.90 -20.81
C VAL A 15 -1.95 30.99 -21.61
N MET A 16 -2.69 30.12 -20.92
CA MET A 16 -3.75 29.32 -21.51
C MET A 16 -5.04 29.67 -20.80
N VAL A 17 -6.05 30.05 -21.59
CA VAL A 17 -7.40 30.38 -21.12
C VAL A 17 -8.38 29.43 -21.81
N ILE A 18 -9.39 28.97 -21.09
CA ILE A 18 -10.39 28.02 -21.60
C ILE A 18 -11.77 28.62 -21.35
N GLY A 19 -12.59 28.67 -22.41
CA GLY A 19 -13.97 29.16 -22.36
C GLY A 19 -14.62 29.08 -23.73
N ASP A 20 -15.82 29.65 -23.85
CA ASP A 20 -16.65 29.52 -25.05
C ASP A 20 -16.69 30.81 -25.92
N ASP A 21 -16.20 31.94 -25.39
CA ASP A 21 -16.17 33.25 -26.08
C ASP A 21 -14.73 33.66 -26.40
N TYR A 22 -14.39 33.72 -27.69
CA TYR A 22 -13.04 34.02 -28.14
C TYR A 22 -12.55 35.41 -27.74
N ASP A 23 -13.40 36.44 -27.82
CA ASP A 23 -13.01 37.82 -27.55
C ASP A 23 -12.77 38.04 -26.05
N GLU A 24 -13.58 37.39 -25.21
CA GLU A 24 -13.38 37.37 -23.75
C GLU A 24 -12.09 36.64 -23.38
N LEU A 25 -11.83 35.48 -23.98
CA LEU A 25 -10.61 34.70 -23.75
C LEU A 25 -9.35 35.42 -24.22
N GLU A 26 -9.40 36.08 -25.38
CA GLU A 26 -8.28 36.87 -25.90
C GLU A 26 -7.96 38.03 -24.96
N LYS A 27 -8.99 38.73 -24.47
CA LYS A 27 -8.81 39.80 -23.49
C LYS A 27 -8.23 39.30 -22.17
N GLU A 28 -8.72 38.18 -21.65
CA GLU A 28 -8.20 37.56 -20.42
C GLU A 28 -6.74 37.07 -20.60
N ALA A 29 -6.42 36.48 -21.76
CA ALA A 29 -5.06 36.09 -22.12
C ALA A 29 -4.12 37.29 -22.13
N ASP A 30 -4.54 38.39 -22.76
CA ASP A 30 -3.78 39.64 -22.85
C ASP A 30 -3.57 40.29 -21.49
N GLU A 31 -4.61 40.31 -20.63
CA GLU A 31 -4.51 40.82 -19.27
C GLU A 31 -3.51 39.99 -18.45
N ALA A 32 -3.57 38.66 -18.54
CA ALA A 32 -2.66 37.75 -17.84
C ALA A 32 -1.22 37.83 -18.39
N LEU A 33 -1.03 38.04 -19.70
CA LEU A 33 0.29 38.25 -20.32
C LEU A 33 0.93 39.58 -19.92
N ARG A 34 0.12 40.60 -19.61
CA ARG A 34 0.59 41.91 -19.11
C ARG A 34 0.93 41.88 -17.62
N GLN A 35 0.44 40.89 -16.87
CA GLN A 35 0.93 40.67 -15.51
C GLN A 35 2.39 40.22 -15.56
N PRO A 36 3.23 40.62 -14.61
CA PRO A 36 4.59 40.12 -14.55
C PRO A 36 4.52 38.62 -14.22
N VAL A 37 4.58 37.74 -15.23
CA VAL A 37 4.52 36.27 -15.07
C VAL A 37 5.49 35.80 -13.98
N ALA A 38 6.67 36.42 -13.88
CA ALA A 38 7.62 36.16 -12.81
C ALA A 38 7.07 36.46 -11.41
N GLN A 39 6.31 37.55 -11.22
CA GLN A 39 5.65 37.85 -9.94
C GLN A 39 4.50 36.88 -9.66
N THR A 40 3.72 36.49 -10.67
CA THR A 40 2.64 35.50 -10.51
C THR A 40 3.21 34.13 -10.14
N LEU A 41 4.27 33.68 -10.81
CA LEU A 41 4.98 32.45 -10.48
C LEU A 41 5.62 32.53 -9.09
N LEU A 42 6.29 33.64 -8.75
CA LEU A 42 6.87 33.84 -7.42
C LEU A 42 5.79 33.84 -6.33
N ALA A 43 4.64 34.46 -6.57
CA ALA A 43 3.51 34.46 -5.64
C ALA A 43 2.89 33.07 -5.50
N ALA A 44 2.79 32.30 -6.59
CA ALA A 44 2.33 30.92 -6.57
C ALA A 44 3.32 30.00 -5.84
N GLU A 45 4.62 30.14 -6.09
CA GLU A 45 5.71 29.42 -5.41
C GLU A 45 5.72 29.75 -3.91
N THR A 46 5.66 31.03 -3.56
CA THR A 46 5.58 31.49 -2.17
C THR A 46 4.33 30.92 -1.49
N ARG A 47 3.18 30.93 -2.17
CA ARG A 47 1.94 30.34 -1.65
C ARG A 47 2.10 28.84 -1.44
N TYR A 48 2.67 28.13 -2.41
CA TYR A 48 2.94 26.70 -2.33
C TYR A 48 3.90 26.40 -1.17
N ASP A 49 5.00 27.11 -1.03
CA ASP A 49 5.94 26.90 0.08
C ASP A 49 5.31 27.16 1.44
N ASN A 50 4.42 28.15 1.53
CA ASN A 50 3.70 28.50 2.75
C ASN A 50 2.53 27.55 3.08
N THR A 51 2.11 26.68 2.16
CA THR A 51 0.96 25.80 2.36
C THR A 51 1.28 24.31 2.19
N ARG A 52 2.41 23.96 1.56
CA ARG A 52 2.76 22.56 1.27
C ARG A 52 2.98 21.74 2.54
N LEU A 53 2.70 20.46 2.45
CA LEU A 53 3.08 19.49 3.46
C LEU A 53 4.60 19.46 3.59
N ARG A 54 5.12 19.40 4.82
CA ARG A 54 6.56 19.33 5.08
C ARG A 54 6.89 18.20 6.04
N ALA A 55 7.97 17.48 5.72
CA ALA A 55 8.64 16.57 6.64
C ALA A 55 10.03 17.14 6.93
N ASP A 56 10.59 16.83 8.10
CA ASP A 56 11.94 17.26 8.51
C ASP A 56 12.68 16.13 9.25
N GLY A 57 13.97 16.33 9.50
CA GLY A 57 14.81 15.42 10.28
C GLY A 57 15.22 14.19 9.50
N TRP A 58 15.09 13.00 10.09
CA TRP A 58 15.43 11.76 9.37
C TRP A 58 14.45 11.41 8.24
N LEU A 59 13.35 12.15 8.09
CA LEU A 59 12.43 12.03 6.95
C LEU A 59 12.78 12.92 5.75
N ASP A 60 13.70 13.87 5.90
CA ASP A 60 14.06 14.85 4.84
C ASP A 60 12.81 15.45 4.14
N ASP A 61 12.93 15.76 2.85
CA ASP A 61 11.85 16.13 1.94
C ASP A 61 10.85 14.99 1.60
N GLY A 62 10.67 13.99 2.46
CA GLY A 62 9.86 12.79 2.18
C GLY A 62 8.41 13.09 1.76
N LEU A 63 7.77 14.13 2.33
CA LEU A 63 6.43 14.57 1.90
C LEU A 63 6.44 15.28 0.54
N ALA A 64 7.52 15.97 0.18
CA ALA A 64 7.68 16.54 -1.16
C ALA A 64 7.93 15.45 -2.20
N ALA A 65 8.74 14.43 -1.86
CA ALA A 65 8.92 13.25 -2.70
C ALA A 65 7.58 12.50 -2.89
N LEU A 66 6.82 12.27 -1.82
CA LEU A 66 5.50 11.64 -1.89
C LEU A 66 4.53 12.46 -2.77
N SER A 67 4.47 13.78 -2.56
CA SER A 67 3.65 14.69 -3.37
C SER A 67 4.04 14.63 -4.84
N ARG A 68 5.34 14.65 -5.16
CA ARG A 68 5.82 14.51 -6.54
C ARG A 68 5.43 13.17 -7.15
N ALA A 69 5.61 12.07 -6.42
CA ALA A 69 5.24 10.73 -6.89
C ALA A 69 3.76 10.60 -7.21
N VAL A 70 2.88 11.22 -6.42
CA VAL A 70 1.43 11.14 -6.61
C VAL A 70 0.95 12.14 -7.66
N GLN A 71 1.25 13.43 -7.49
CA GLN A 71 0.69 14.49 -8.32
C GLN A 71 1.22 14.48 -9.75
N TRP A 72 2.50 14.13 -9.96
CA TRP A 72 3.06 14.01 -11.32
C TRP A 72 2.36 12.94 -12.15
N ASN A 73 1.90 11.88 -11.48
CA ASN A 73 1.27 10.72 -12.08
C ASN A 73 -0.27 10.78 -12.06
N ARG A 74 -0.88 11.94 -11.80
CA ARG A 74 -2.34 12.12 -11.87
C ARG A 74 -2.82 12.27 -13.31
N PHE A 75 -3.87 11.55 -13.64
CA PHE A 75 -4.61 11.62 -14.90
C PHE A 75 -6.08 11.90 -14.61
N TYR A 76 -6.70 12.78 -15.40
CA TYR A 76 -8.15 12.96 -15.39
C TYR A 76 -8.76 12.15 -16.54
N TRP A 77 -9.82 11.40 -16.25
CA TRP A 77 -10.60 10.68 -17.25
C TRP A 77 -11.92 11.42 -17.52
N PRO A 78 -12.06 12.13 -18.65
CA PRO A 78 -13.26 12.91 -18.97
C PRO A 78 -14.56 12.12 -19.00
N GLU A 79 -14.60 10.97 -19.66
CA GLU A 79 -15.81 10.17 -19.87
C GLU A 79 -16.35 9.54 -18.58
N ARG A 80 -15.47 9.31 -17.60
CA ARG A 80 -15.84 8.83 -16.26
C ARG A 80 -15.98 9.97 -15.25
N GLN A 81 -15.60 11.19 -15.62
CA GLN A 81 -15.49 12.33 -14.73
C GLN A 81 -14.74 12.00 -13.43
N SER A 82 -13.62 11.30 -13.57
CA SER A 82 -12.88 10.73 -12.45
C SER A 82 -11.39 10.97 -12.59
N ASP A 83 -10.72 11.29 -11.48
CA ASP A 83 -9.26 11.30 -11.43
C ASP A 83 -8.69 9.92 -11.09
N PHE A 84 -7.49 9.64 -11.61
CA PHE A 84 -6.77 8.39 -11.38
C PHE A 84 -5.25 8.61 -11.25
N ALA A 85 -4.62 7.98 -10.25
CA ALA A 85 -3.16 7.93 -10.10
C ALA A 85 -2.53 6.80 -10.93
N GLY A 86 -1.84 7.19 -12.00
CA GLY A 86 -1.06 6.30 -12.87
C GLY A 86 0.21 5.76 -12.24
N SER A 87 0.76 4.71 -12.84
CA SER A 87 2.01 4.09 -12.37
C SER A 87 3.23 4.94 -12.71
N LEU A 88 3.24 5.52 -13.90
CA LEU A 88 4.35 6.28 -14.45
C LEU A 88 3.84 7.19 -15.56
N ARG A 89 4.23 8.46 -15.53
CA ARG A 89 4.01 9.40 -16.61
C ARG A 89 5.28 9.55 -17.44
N LEU A 90 5.25 8.96 -18.63
CA LEU A 90 6.30 9.13 -19.64
C LEU A 90 6.14 10.51 -20.31
N SER A 91 7.26 11.14 -20.67
CA SER A 91 7.27 12.47 -21.29
C SER A 91 7.81 12.38 -22.72
N GLY A 92 6.96 12.56 -23.74
CA GLY A 92 7.38 12.57 -25.15
C GLY A 92 6.23 12.53 -26.16
N ALA A 93 6.46 12.98 -27.40
CA ALA A 93 5.44 13.03 -28.46
C ALA A 93 4.94 11.65 -28.93
N THR A 94 5.67 10.58 -28.62
CA THR A 94 5.33 9.16 -28.90
C THR A 94 5.06 8.37 -27.64
N ALA A 95 4.90 9.02 -26.48
CA ALA A 95 4.68 8.35 -25.22
C ALA A 95 3.37 7.56 -25.26
N ASP A 96 3.44 6.25 -25.00
CA ASP A 96 2.26 5.46 -24.70
C ASP A 96 1.72 5.97 -23.35
N LEU A 97 0.66 6.78 -23.39
CA LEU A 97 0.01 7.27 -22.19
C LEU A 97 -0.79 6.16 -21.49
N SER A 98 -0.77 4.92 -21.99
CA SER A 98 -1.51 3.84 -21.36
C SER A 98 -1.07 3.60 -19.91
N GLN A 99 -2.04 3.51 -19.00
CA GLN A 99 -1.80 3.17 -17.61
C GLN A 99 -2.32 1.77 -17.31
N ALA A 100 -1.43 0.94 -16.76
CA ALA A 100 -1.83 -0.34 -16.20
C ALA A 100 -2.45 -0.11 -14.82
N ILE A 101 -3.60 -0.73 -14.58
CA ILE A 101 -4.25 -0.79 -13.29
C ILE A 101 -4.23 -2.25 -12.84
N GLY A 102 -3.29 -2.56 -11.94
CA GLY A 102 -3.19 -3.85 -11.28
C GLY A 102 -3.28 -3.73 -9.76
N THR A 103 -2.86 -4.78 -9.07
CA THR A 103 -2.71 -4.83 -7.60
C THR A 103 -1.90 -3.63 -7.08
N ASP A 104 -0.96 -3.18 -7.90
CA ASP A 104 -0.08 -2.05 -7.66
C ASP A 104 -0.83 -0.70 -7.44
N ALA A 105 -2.07 -0.57 -7.92
CA ALA A 105 -2.90 0.63 -7.71
C ALA A 105 -3.25 0.85 -6.23
N PHE A 106 -3.45 -0.23 -5.46
CA PHE A 106 -3.79 -0.13 -4.03
C PHE A 106 -2.72 0.59 -3.23
N PHE A 107 -1.45 0.35 -3.54
CA PHE A 107 -0.33 1.02 -2.88
C PHE A 107 -0.22 2.50 -3.25
N ARG A 108 -0.49 2.86 -4.51
CA ARG A 108 -0.57 4.26 -4.93
C ARG A 108 -1.67 5.00 -4.21
N ILE A 109 -2.83 4.37 -4.04
CA ILE A 109 -3.96 4.94 -3.30
C ILE A 109 -3.57 5.20 -1.84
N LEU A 110 -2.86 4.27 -1.20
CA LEU A 110 -2.36 4.45 0.17
C LEU A 110 -1.38 5.62 0.29
N ALA A 111 -0.46 5.77 -0.66
CA ALA A 111 0.43 6.93 -0.72
C ALA A 111 -0.34 8.24 -0.99
N ALA A 112 -1.29 8.22 -1.91
CA ALA A 112 -2.09 9.38 -2.29
C ALA A 112 -2.98 9.87 -1.14
N ALA A 113 -3.45 8.97 -0.27
CA ALA A 113 -4.29 9.31 0.89
C ALA A 113 -3.69 10.40 1.80
N TRP A 114 -2.36 10.53 1.83
CA TRP A 114 -1.64 11.51 2.63
C TRP A 114 -1.56 12.91 2.00
N ILE A 115 -1.61 12.98 0.67
CA ILE A 115 -1.40 14.20 -0.09
C ILE A 115 -2.72 14.75 -0.64
N ASP A 116 -3.54 13.85 -1.19
CA ASP A 116 -4.81 14.15 -1.84
C ASP A 116 -5.79 12.97 -1.62
N PRO A 117 -6.45 12.92 -0.45
CA PRO A 117 -7.33 11.82 -0.12
C PRO A 117 -8.57 11.73 -1.03
N ALA A 118 -9.06 12.87 -1.55
CA ALA A 118 -10.17 12.88 -2.50
C ALA A 118 -9.78 12.16 -3.81
N HIS A 119 -8.61 12.50 -4.35
CA HIS A 119 -8.05 11.80 -5.50
C HIS A 119 -7.85 10.30 -5.25
N ALA A 120 -7.40 9.93 -4.05
CA ALA A 120 -7.19 8.54 -3.66
C ALA A 120 -8.52 7.76 -3.59
N GLN A 121 -9.58 8.37 -3.05
CA GLN A 121 -10.93 7.80 -3.05
C GLN A 121 -11.46 7.59 -4.48
N ASP A 122 -11.30 8.56 -5.38
CA ASP A 122 -11.79 8.46 -6.76
C ASP A 122 -11.02 7.42 -7.58
N THR A 123 -9.71 7.29 -7.32
CA THR A 123 -8.89 6.21 -7.89
C THR A 123 -9.44 4.84 -7.47
N LEU A 124 -9.81 4.65 -6.20
CA LEU A 124 -10.39 3.39 -5.73
C LEU A 124 -11.78 3.12 -6.34
N LYS A 125 -12.65 4.14 -6.40
CA LYS A 125 -13.97 4.02 -7.03
C LYS A 125 -13.84 3.61 -8.50
N THR A 126 -12.92 4.23 -9.23
CA THR A 126 -12.64 3.92 -10.65
C THR A 126 -12.21 2.48 -10.83
N LEU A 127 -11.31 1.99 -9.98
CA LEU A 127 -10.88 0.59 -9.99
C LEU A 127 -12.05 -0.38 -9.78
N LEU A 128 -12.92 -0.07 -8.81
CA LEU A 128 -14.06 -0.92 -8.45
C LEU A 128 -15.25 -0.80 -9.42
N ALA A 129 -15.27 0.20 -10.30
CA ALA A 129 -16.38 0.48 -11.20
C ALA A 129 -16.62 -0.67 -12.19
N GLU A 130 -15.55 -1.25 -12.74
CA GLU A 130 -15.57 -2.37 -13.72
C GLU A 130 -15.72 -3.75 -13.09
N GLN A 131 -16.36 -3.84 -11.91
CA GLN A 131 -16.63 -5.14 -11.31
C GLN A 131 -17.50 -5.99 -12.24
N ALA A 132 -17.00 -7.18 -12.57
CA ALA A 132 -17.72 -8.12 -13.41
C ALA A 132 -19.00 -8.63 -12.70
N PRO A 133 -20.01 -9.13 -13.44
CA PRO A 133 -21.26 -9.62 -12.85
C PRO A 133 -21.09 -10.75 -11.84
N ASP A 134 -20.02 -11.54 -11.96
CA ASP A 134 -19.63 -12.61 -11.02
C ASP A 134 -19.00 -12.07 -9.72
N GLY A 135 -18.74 -10.76 -9.62
CA GLY A 135 -18.11 -10.12 -8.47
C GLY A 135 -16.60 -9.88 -8.63
N ARG A 136 -15.95 -10.40 -9.68
CA ARG A 136 -14.51 -10.22 -9.88
C ARG A 136 -14.13 -8.77 -10.17
N ILE A 137 -13.03 -8.30 -9.57
CA ILE A 137 -12.30 -7.12 -10.03
C ILE A 137 -11.11 -7.58 -10.86
N ALA A 138 -11.05 -7.18 -12.12
CA ALA A 138 -10.00 -7.57 -13.06
C ALA A 138 -8.96 -6.46 -13.24
N PRO A 139 -7.70 -6.79 -13.57
CA PRO A 139 -6.74 -5.81 -14.02
C PRO A 139 -7.24 -5.09 -15.28
N GLN A 140 -6.84 -3.83 -15.43
CA GLN A 140 -7.20 -3.00 -16.58
C GLN A 140 -5.96 -2.37 -17.22
N ARG A 141 -6.07 -2.02 -18.50
CA ARG A 141 -5.17 -1.08 -19.16
C ARG A 141 -6.00 0.04 -19.74
N LEU A 142 -5.78 1.24 -19.24
CA LEU A 142 -6.39 2.46 -19.75
C LEU A 142 -5.48 3.02 -20.83
N SER A 143 -6.01 3.43 -21.97
CA SER A 143 -5.25 4.13 -23.00
C SER A 143 -5.87 5.51 -23.20
N PHE A 144 -5.12 6.56 -22.84
CA PHE A 144 -5.56 7.95 -23.05
C PHE A 144 -5.37 8.42 -24.50
N ASN A 145 -4.66 7.66 -25.33
CA ASN A 145 -4.43 8.02 -26.74
C ASN A 145 -5.68 7.82 -27.59
N ASP A 146 -6.44 6.76 -27.32
CA ASP A 146 -7.67 6.38 -28.03
C ASP A 146 -8.88 6.30 -27.09
N ASN A 147 -8.70 6.66 -25.83
CA ASN A 147 -9.71 6.65 -24.78
C ASN A 147 -10.40 5.27 -24.61
N THR A 148 -9.59 4.21 -24.58
CA THR A 148 -10.08 2.83 -24.41
C THR A 148 -9.71 2.23 -23.06
N VAL A 149 -10.58 1.35 -22.55
CA VAL A 149 -10.30 0.46 -21.42
C VAL A 149 -10.19 -0.95 -21.96
N ARG A 150 -9.07 -1.62 -21.67
CA ARG A 150 -8.97 -3.06 -21.84
C ARG A 150 -9.02 -3.73 -20.47
N THR A 151 -10.04 -4.54 -20.24
CA THR A 151 -10.22 -5.32 -19.01
C THR A 151 -9.76 -6.77 -19.24
N PHE A 152 -8.96 -7.30 -18.31
CA PHE A 152 -8.37 -8.63 -18.40
C PHE A 152 -9.17 -9.64 -17.57
N ASN A 153 -10.36 -9.99 -18.07
CA ASN A 153 -11.38 -10.74 -17.32
C ASN A 153 -10.99 -12.18 -16.93
N GLY A 154 -9.93 -12.77 -17.47
CA GLY A 154 -9.47 -14.09 -17.01
C GLY A 154 -8.75 -14.04 -15.65
N ARG A 155 -8.59 -12.84 -15.09
CA ARG A 155 -7.68 -12.54 -13.99
C ARG A 155 -8.31 -11.65 -12.94
N THR A 156 -7.70 -11.62 -11.77
CA THR A 156 -8.05 -10.70 -10.68
C THR A 156 -6.82 -10.03 -10.08
N LEU A 157 -7.02 -9.19 -9.06
CA LEU A 157 -5.99 -8.49 -8.30
C LEU A 157 -5.78 -9.17 -6.95
N ALA A 158 -4.71 -8.85 -6.23
CA ALA A 158 -4.58 -9.31 -4.84
C ALA A 158 -5.65 -8.63 -3.96
N PRO A 159 -6.22 -9.34 -2.95
CA PRO A 159 -7.29 -8.83 -2.10
C PRO A 159 -6.76 -7.78 -1.11
N LEU A 160 -6.50 -6.57 -1.61
CA LEU A 160 -6.05 -5.41 -0.85
C LEU A 160 -7.13 -4.31 -0.79
N GLY A 161 -8.27 -4.52 -1.46
CA GLY A 161 -9.31 -3.51 -1.62
C GLY A 161 -9.89 -3.05 -0.29
N ALA A 162 -10.21 -3.96 0.63
CA ALA A 162 -10.78 -3.59 1.92
C ALA A 162 -9.77 -2.89 2.83
N LEU A 163 -8.49 -3.31 2.82
CA LEU A 163 -7.41 -2.61 3.53
C LEU A 163 -7.27 -1.17 3.04
N THR A 164 -7.22 -0.97 1.72
CA THR A 164 -7.10 0.36 1.12
C THR A 164 -8.31 1.24 1.43
N ALA A 165 -9.53 0.71 1.30
CA ALA A 165 -10.76 1.43 1.62
C ALA A 165 -10.80 1.83 3.11
N TRP A 166 -10.43 0.91 3.99
CA TRP A 166 -10.42 1.16 5.44
C TRP A 166 -9.38 2.22 5.84
N LYS A 167 -8.15 2.14 5.32
CA LYS A 167 -7.12 3.17 5.59
C LYS A 167 -7.54 4.54 5.03
N LEU A 168 -8.17 4.60 3.85
CA LEU A 168 -8.74 5.84 3.32
C LEU A 168 -9.87 6.40 4.20
N TYR A 169 -10.75 5.54 4.71
CA TYR A 169 -11.76 5.95 5.67
C TYR A 169 -11.13 6.49 6.95
N GLN A 170 -10.07 5.85 7.47
CA GLN A 170 -9.36 6.36 8.64
C GLN A 170 -8.79 7.77 8.38
N ALA A 171 -8.25 8.04 7.18
CA ALA A 171 -7.72 9.35 6.80
C ALA A 171 -8.81 10.43 6.64
N THR A 172 -9.95 10.07 6.05
CA THR A 172 -11.00 11.02 5.62
C THR A 172 -12.19 11.13 6.57
N ARG A 173 -12.48 10.06 7.31
CA ARG A 173 -13.73 9.86 8.07
C ARG A 173 -14.99 9.95 7.21
N ASP A 174 -14.88 9.70 5.90
CA ASP A 174 -15.99 9.74 4.97
C ASP A 174 -16.78 8.43 4.96
N LEU A 175 -17.85 8.40 5.75
CA LEU A 175 -18.78 7.26 5.81
C LEU A 175 -19.53 7.04 4.49
N GLN A 176 -19.79 8.09 3.71
CA GLN A 176 -20.51 7.97 2.44
C GLN A 176 -19.65 7.26 1.40
N PHE A 177 -18.37 7.62 1.31
CA PHE A 177 -17.38 6.88 0.53
C PHE A 177 -17.34 5.40 0.94
N LEU A 178 -17.23 5.14 2.25
CA LEU A 178 -17.11 3.78 2.75
C LEU A 178 -18.34 2.92 2.41
N ALA A 179 -19.54 3.47 2.62
CA ALA A 179 -20.79 2.84 2.25
C ALA A 179 -20.93 2.60 0.74
N ASN A 180 -20.35 3.46 -0.10
CA ASN A 180 -20.37 3.32 -1.55
C ASN A 180 -19.51 2.16 -2.06
N VAL A 181 -18.30 2.01 -1.51
CA VAL A 181 -17.35 0.98 -1.96
C VAL A 181 -17.61 -0.40 -1.34
N TYR A 182 -18.19 -0.45 -0.14
CA TYR A 182 -18.38 -1.69 0.63
C TYR A 182 -19.09 -2.83 -0.14
N PRO A 183 -20.23 -2.60 -0.83
CA PRO A 183 -20.91 -3.68 -1.55
C PRO A 183 -20.05 -4.32 -2.65
N ARG A 184 -19.20 -3.53 -3.30
CA ARG A 184 -18.29 -4.02 -4.35
C ARG A 184 -17.15 -4.84 -3.74
N LEU A 185 -16.56 -4.36 -2.65
CA LEU A 185 -15.53 -5.08 -1.91
C LEU A 185 -16.05 -6.44 -1.40
N LYS A 186 -17.24 -6.45 -0.80
CA LYS A 186 -17.94 -7.66 -0.35
C LYS A 186 -18.08 -8.69 -1.48
N ARG A 187 -18.67 -8.31 -2.62
CA ARG A 187 -18.84 -9.22 -3.76
C ARG A 187 -17.52 -9.75 -4.30
N TRP A 188 -16.47 -8.92 -4.29
CA TRP A 188 -15.16 -9.36 -4.75
C TRP A 188 -14.50 -10.35 -3.80
N HIS A 189 -14.63 -10.15 -2.50
CA HIS A 189 -14.16 -11.10 -1.50
C HIS A 189 -14.88 -12.46 -1.60
N GLU A 190 -16.20 -12.42 -1.80
CA GLU A 190 -17.04 -13.62 -1.97
C GLU A 190 -16.71 -14.38 -3.27
N TRP A 191 -16.35 -13.66 -4.34
CA TRP A 191 -16.06 -14.25 -5.64
C TRP A 191 -15.00 -15.36 -5.55
N TRP A 192 -13.92 -15.17 -4.78
CA TRP A 192 -12.79 -16.11 -4.67
C TRP A 192 -13.21 -17.56 -4.37
N LEU A 193 -14.17 -17.73 -3.46
CA LEU A 193 -14.67 -19.03 -3.02
C LEU A 193 -16.06 -19.39 -3.57
N SER A 194 -16.68 -18.48 -4.34
CA SER A 194 -17.98 -18.73 -4.95
C SER A 194 -17.89 -19.79 -6.05
N ASP A 195 -18.98 -20.54 -6.25
CA ASP A 195 -19.08 -21.51 -7.33
C ASP A 195 -19.04 -20.80 -8.69
N ARG A 196 -18.14 -21.23 -9.57
CA ARG A 196 -18.00 -20.71 -10.94
C ARG A 196 -19.04 -21.28 -11.92
N GLY A 197 -19.97 -22.10 -11.41
CA GLY A 197 -21.08 -22.69 -12.17
C GLY A 197 -20.84 -24.14 -12.62
N ASP A 198 -19.72 -24.75 -12.21
CA ASP A 198 -19.38 -26.15 -12.49
C ASP A 198 -19.16 -26.98 -11.21
N GLY A 199 -19.58 -26.45 -10.06
CA GLY A 199 -19.42 -27.08 -8.75
C GLY A 199 -18.03 -26.90 -8.14
N LYS A 200 -17.19 -26.02 -8.68
CA LYS A 200 -15.89 -25.64 -8.09
C LYS A 200 -15.85 -24.15 -7.78
N ALA A 201 -15.09 -23.80 -6.75
CA ALA A 201 -14.77 -22.42 -6.47
C ALA A 201 -13.90 -21.82 -7.59
N TRP A 202 -13.93 -20.49 -7.75
CA TRP A 202 -13.06 -19.80 -8.70
C TRP A 202 -11.57 -20.00 -8.43
N ARG A 203 -11.17 -20.00 -7.16
CA ARG A 203 -9.77 -19.98 -6.76
C ARG A 203 -9.43 -20.89 -5.58
N ASP A 204 -10.31 -21.81 -5.20
CA ASP A 204 -10.01 -22.92 -4.27
C ASP A 204 -10.08 -24.24 -5.05
N GLY A 205 -8.98 -24.57 -5.71
CA GLY A 205 -8.94 -25.63 -6.71
C GLY A 205 -8.92 -27.04 -6.12
N ASN A 206 -8.44 -27.20 -4.88
CA ASN A 206 -8.43 -28.47 -4.16
C ASN A 206 -9.58 -28.59 -3.14
N GLY A 207 -10.41 -27.55 -2.98
CA GLY A 207 -11.61 -27.54 -2.13
C GLY A 207 -11.28 -27.52 -0.64
N ASP A 208 -10.15 -26.92 -0.28
CA ASP A 208 -9.59 -27.00 1.06
C ASP A 208 -9.87 -25.74 1.92
N GLY A 209 -10.54 -24.75 1.32
CA GLY A 209 -10.93 -23.48 1.92
C GLY A 209 -9.86 -22.39 1.86
N LEU A 210 -8.68 -22.67 1.29
CA LEU A 210 -7.64 -21.69 0.98
C LEU A 210 -7.62 -21.43 -0.53
N ILE A 211 -7.09 -20.27 -0.92
CA ILE A 211 -7.11 -19.82 -2.32
C ILE A 211 -5.75 -19.95 -2.99
N GLU A 212 -5.79 -20.13 -4.32
CA GLU A 212 -4.65 -20.18 -5.22
C GLU A 212 -4.75 -19.11 -6.31
N TRP A 213 -3.60 -18.75 -6.88
CA TRP A 213 -3.58 -17.97 -8.11
C TRP A 213 -4.05 -18.82 -9.29
N GLY A 214 -4.82 -18.22 -10.19
CA GLY A 214 -5.47 -18.93 -11.29
C GLY A 214 -5.80 -18.06 -12.49
N TYR A 215 -6.15 -18.66 -13.62
CA TYR A 215 -6.45 -17.95 -14.87
C TYR A 215 -7.59 -18.63 -15.63
N ASP A 216 -8.62 -17.86 -15.96
CA ASP A 216 -9.80 -18.29 -16.71
C ASP A 216 -9.68 -17.81 -18.16
N ALA A 217 -9.02 -18.61 -19.00
CA ALA A 217 -8.66 -18.22 -20.35
C ALA A 217 -9.89 -17.87 -21.22
N GLU A 218 -10.98 -18.60 -21.05
CA GLU A 218 -12.24 -18.44 -21.76
C GLU A 218 -12.84 -17.03 -21.57
N LEU A 219 -12.59 -16.40 -20.42
CA LEU A 219 -13.10 -15.05 -20.12
C LEU A 219 -12.27 -13.94 -20.74
N GLU A 220 -11.01 -14.20 -21.10
CA GLU A 220 -10.09 -13.19 -21.63
C GLU A 220 -9.86 -13.31 -23.14
N VAL A 221 -9.72 -14.54 -23.65
CA VAL A 221 -9.40 -14.82 -25.06
C VAL A 221 -10.51 -15.55 -25.82
N GLY A 222 -11.61 -15.87 -25.12
CA GLY A 222 -12.73 -16.62 -25.67
C GLY A 222 -12.49 -18.14 -25.72
N GLU A 223 -13.58 -18.89 -25.74
CA GLU A 223 -13.62 -20.36 -25.65
C GLU A 223 -12.72 -21.08 -26.67
N LEU A 224 -12.74 -20.64 -27.93
CA LEU A 224 -11.96 -21.28 -29.00
C LEU A 224 -10.44 -21.08 -28.82
N SER A 225 -10.03 -19.89 -28.38
CA SER A 225 -8.62 -19.58 -28.12
C SER A 225 -8.15 -20.29 -26.86
N ALA A 226 -8.97 -20.29 -25.81
CA ALA A 226 -8.69 -20.94 -24.53
C ALA A 226 -8.37 -22.44 -24.70
N ARG A 227 -9.17 -23.15 -25.52
CA ARG A 227 -8.95 -24.58 -25.85
C ARG A 227 -7.61 -24.88 -26.52
N ARG A 228 -6.99 -23.89 -27.16
CA ARG A 228 -5.68 -24.03 -27.82
C ARG A 228 -4.51 -23.64 -26.91
N MET A 229 -4.78 -23.05 -25.75
CA MET A 229 -3.73 -22.65 -24.82
C MET A 229 -3.22 -23.85 -24.03
N SER A 230 -1.90 -24.02 -24.00
CA SER A 230 -1.25 -25.01 -23.13
C SER A 230 -1.45 -24.63 -21.65
N ALA A 231 -1.39 -25.63 -20.76
CA ALA A 231 -1.39 -25.37 -19.31
C ALA A 231 -0.20 -24.49 -18.88
N VAL A 232 0.93 -24.58 -19.59
CA VAL A 232 2.10 -23.70 -19.38
C VAL A 232 1.73 -22.25 -19.70
N ALA A 233 1.10 -21.99 -20.85
CA ALA A 233 0.68 -20.66 -21.25
C ALA A 233 -0.32 -20.06 -20.25
N GLN A 234 -1.35 -20.82 -19.86
CA GLN A 234 -2.31 -20.39 -18.84
C GLN A 234 -1.66 -20.15 -17.47
N GLY A 235 -0.73 -21.03 -17.06
CA GLY A 235 0.07 -20.86 -15.86
C GLY A 235 0.90 -19.56 -15.85
N ARG A 236 1.37 -19.07 -17.01
CA ARG A 236 2.06 -17.77 -17.10
C ARG A 236 1.14 -16.61 -16.75
N PHE A 237 -0.12 -16.65 -17.20
CA PHE A 237 -1.11 -15.62 -16.87
C PHE A 237 -1.58 -15.71 -15.42
N ALA A 238 -1.65 -16.91 -14.84
CA ALA A 238 -1.85 -17.11 -13.41
C ALA A 238 -0.70 -16.46 -12.60
N LEU A 239 0.56 -16.74 -12.98
CA LEU A 239 1.72 -16.15 -12.31
C LEU A 239 1.81 -14.62 -12.50
N ALA A 240 1.40 -14.08 -13.65
CA ALA A 240 1.40 -12.64 -13.85
C ALA A 240 0.51 -11.87 -12.85
N GLN A 241 -0.49 -12.52 -12.25
CA GLN A 241 -1.37 -11.90 -11.24
C GLN A 241 -0.74 -11.75 -9.87
N THR A 242 0.30 -12.54 -9.58
CA THR A 242 0.95 -12.52 -8.26
C THR A 242 1.66 -11.20 -7.98
N GLY A 243 1.99 -10.43 -9.03
CA GLY A 243 2.88 -9.27 -8.94
C GLY A 243 4.36 -9.63 -8.71
N THR A 244 4.64 -10.90 -8.42
CA THR A 244 5.95 -11.45 -8.07
C THR A 244 6.36 -12.59 -9.02
N ALA A 245 5.81 -12.63 -10.24
CA ALA A 245 5.98 -13.73 -11.21
C ALA A 245 7.45 -14.13 -11.49
N GLU A 246 8.38 -13.19 -11.34
CA GLU A 246 9.82 -13.38 -11.55
C GLU A 246 10.52 -14.08 -10.36
N SER A 247 9.83 -14.15 -9.22
CA SER A 247 10.33 -14.74 -7.97
C SER A 247 10.60 -16.24 -8.11
N PRO A 248 11.74 -16.73 -7.60
CA PRO A 248 12.05 -18.16 -7.55
C PRO A 248 11.14 -18.99 -6.63
N GLN A 249 10.25 -18.35 -5.85
CA GLN A 249 9.23 -19.07 -5.09
C GLN A 249 8.20 -19.75 -6.00
N TRP A 250 8.07 -19.23 -7.22
CA TRP A 250 7.30 -19.86 -8.27
C TRP A 250 8.21 -20.82 -9.04
N PRO A 251 7.66 -21.94 -9.55
CA PRO A 251 8.40 -22.80 -10.45
C PRO A 251 8.94 -21.99 -11.64
N PRO A 252 10.18 -22.23 -12.13
CA PRO A 252 10.56 -21.72 -13.43
C PRO A 252 9.56 -22.28 -14.45
N LEU A 253 8.80 -21.42 -15.10
CA LEU A 253 7.98 -21.80 -16.23
C LEU A 253 8.93 -22.44 -17.26
N LEU A 254 8.72 -23.72 -17.61
CA LEU A 254 9.48 -24.32 -18.70
C LEU A 254 9.39 -23.39 -19.91
N ALA A 255 10.54 -23.11 -20.53
CA ALA A 255 10.52 -22.45 -21.84
C ALA A 255 9.66 -23.31 -22.76
N GLU A 256 8.80 -22.68 -23.56
CA GLU A 256 8.18 -23.47 -24.62
C GLU A 256 9.32 -23.96 -25.52
N PRO A 257 9.30 -25.22 -25.99
CA PRO A 257 10.17 -25.59 -27.09
C PRO A 257 9.92 -24.56 -28.19
N LYS A 258 10.99 -23.86 -28.60
CA LYS A 258 10.94 -22.74 -29.58
C LYS A 258 10.36 -23.16 -30.96
N THR A 259 9.96 -24.41 -31.12
CA THR A 259 9.54 -25.05 -32.37
C THR A 259 8.05 -25.38 -32.45
N GLU A 260 7.24 -25.26 -31.40
CA GLU A 260 5.83 -25.73 -31.45
C GLU A 260 4.77 -24.65 -31.68
N VAL A 261 5.09 -23.36 -31.53
CA VAL A 261 4.11 -22.27 -31.81
C VAL A 261 3.90 -22.05 -33.32
N ALA A 262 4.73 -22.66 -34.18
CA ALA A 262 4.64 -22.50 -35.63
C ALA A 262 4.07 -23.72 -36.38
N ALA A 263 3.74 -24.83 -35.71
CA ALA A 263 3.26 -26.03 -36.39
C ALA A 263 2.35 -26.89 -35.51
N LEU A 264 1.13 -26.42 -35.21
CA LEU A 264 0.09 -27.29 -34.66
C LEU A 264 -0.86 -27.72 -35.79
N ASN A 265 -0.65 -28.96 -36.25
CA ASN A 265 -1.62 -29.70 -37.05
C ASN A 265 -2.82 -30.04 -36.15
N PRO A 266 -4.08 -29.68 -36.49
CA PRO A 266 -5.24 -29.79 -35.59
C PRO A 266 -5.61 -31.22 -35.11
N GLN A 267 -4.92 -32.26 -35.57
CA GLN A 267 -5.23 -33.65 -35.28
C GLN A 267 -4.33 -34.30 -34.21
N GLU A 268 -3.32 -33.62 -33.67
CA GLU A 268 -2.40 -34.16 -32.66
C GLU A 268 -2.43 -33.35 -31.36
N LEU A 269 -3.60 -33.26 -30.72
CA LEU A 269 -3.72 -32.70 -29.37
C LEU A 269 -3.22 -33.73 -28.34
N PRO A 270 -2.30 -33.38 -27.44
CA PRO A 270 -1.98 -34.24 -26.30
C PRO A 270 -3.22 -34.37 -25.38
N PRO A 271 -3.41 -35.52 -24.72
CA PRO A 271 -4.59 -35.75 -23.88
C PRO A 271 -4.65 -34.76 -22.71
N ALA A 272 -5.87 -34.37 -22.35
CA ALA A 272 -6.14 -33.50 -21.21
C ALA A 272 -5.63 -34.13 -19.90
N GLY A 273 -4.70 -33.46 -19.23
CA GLY A 273 -4.25 -33.85 -17.90
C GLY A 273 -2.86 -33.33 -17.57
N HIS A 274 -2.79 -32.33 -16.70
CA HIS A 274 -1.62 -31.87 -15.95
C HIS A 274 -0.30 -31.78 -16.74
N ALA A 275 0.00 -30.62 -17.35
CA ALA A 275 1.35 -30.38 -17.85
C ALA A 275 2.28 -29.91 -16.71
N PRO A 276 3.49 -30.48 -16.56
CA PRO A 276 4.43 -30.03 -15.54
C PRO A 276 4.94 -28.61 -15.83
N LEU A 277 4.97 -27.74 -14.82
CA LEU A 277 5.94 -26.64 -14.74
C LEU A 277 7.19 -27.18 -14.03
N ALA A 278 8.36 -26.56 -14.17
CA ALA A 278 9.58 -27.11 -13.58
C ALA A 278 9.43 -27.25 -12.04
N ASN A 279 10.06 -28.27 -11.45
CA ASN A 279 10.05 -28.56 -10.00
C ASN A 279 8.68 -28.91 -9.37
N GLY A 280 7.71 -29.42 -10.15
CA GLY A 280 6.56 -30.15 -9.60
C GLY A 280 5.29 -29.32 -9.34
N THR A 281 5.34 -27.99 -9.38
CA THR A 281 4.12 -27.16 -9.42
C THR A 281 3.48 -27.29 -10.81
N ARG A 282 2.15 -27.39 -10.87
CA ARG A 282 1.40 -27.57 -12.12
C ARG A 282 0.32 -26.51 -12.21
N PHE A 283 -0.07 -26.14 -13.43
CA PHE A 283 -1.33 -25.44 -13.63
C PHE A 283 -2.42 -26.48 -13.90
N ASN A 284 -3.46 -26.47 -13.08
CA ASN A 284 -4.56 -27.41 -13.18
C ASN A 284 -5.63 -26.86 -14.12
N LEU A 285 -5.67 -27.35 -15.36
CA LEU A 285 -6.65 -26.94 -16.37
C LEU A 285 -8.11 -27.23 -15.97
N LYS A 286 -8.36 -28.13 -15.01
CA LYS A 286 -9.71 -28.42 -14.53
C LYS A 286 -10.13 -27.46 -13.42
N ALA A 287 -9.21 -27.02 -12.58
CA ALA A 287 -9.46 -26.09 -11.47
C ALA A 287 -9.19 -24.62 -11.83
N HIS A 288 -8.51 -24.37 -12.95
CA HIS A 288 -8.06 -23.05 -13.41
C HIS A 288 -7.08 -22.37 -12.45
N THR A 289 -6.39 -23.15 -11.60
CA THR A 289 -5.46 -22.66 -10.57
C THR A 289 -4.09 -23.30 -10.67
N LEU A 290 -3.09 -22.66 -10.07
CA LEU A 290 -1.83 -23.32 -9.73
C LEU A 290 -2.05 -24.33 -8.60
N GLU A 291 -1.36 -25.47 -8.64
CA GLU A 291 -1.39 -26.48 -7.58
C GLU A 291 -0.46 -26.12 -6.39
N ILE A 292 -0.57 -24.87 -5.93
CA ILE A 292 0.18 -24.30 -4.81
C ILE A 292 -0.72 -23.33 -4.05
N THR A 293 -0.86 -23.56 -2.75
CA THR A 293 -1.57 -22.68 -1.82
C THR A 293 -0.56 -21.64 -1.29
N PRO A 294 -0.63 -20.37 -1.76
CA PRO A 294 0.38 -19.38 -1.43
C PRO A 294 0.07 -18.72 -0.07
N VAL A 295 1.06 -18.64 0.81
CA VAL A 295 0.92 -18.04 2.13
C VAL A 295 0.60 -16.55 2.05
N GLY A 296 1.28 -15.82 1.16
CA GLY A 296 1.07 -14.38 0.97
C GLY A 296 -0.36 -14.06 0.53
N LEU A 297 -0.85 -14.78 -0.49
CA LEU A 297 -2.22 -14.61 -1.00
C LEU A 297 -3.27 -14.89 0.08
N ASN A 298 -3.14 -16.00 0.82
CA ASN A 298 -4.10 -16.35 1.86
C ASN A 298 -4.02 -15.43 3.07
N ALA A 299 -2.85 -14.91 3.41
CA ALA A 299 -2.71 -13.85 4.41
C ALA A 299 -3.44 -12.58 3.97
N LEU A 300 -3.27 -12.13 2.72
CA LEU A 300 -4.00 -10.97 2.20
C LEU A 300 -5.51 -11.22 2.17
N TYR A 301 -5.96 -12.43 1.85
CA TYR A 301 -7.38 -12.78 1.87
C TYR A 301 -7.97 -12.75 3.28
N ALA A 302 -7.25 -13.27 4.28
CA ALA A 302 -7.65 -13.17 5.67
C ALA A 302 -7.66 -11.71 6.16
N LEU A 303 -6.66 -10.91 5.78
CA LEU A 303 -6.63 -9.48 6.06
C LEU A 303 -7.83 -8.74 5.44
N ASP A 304 -8.18 -9.05 4.19
CA ASP A 304 -9.33 -8.46 3.51
C ASP A 304 -10.66 -8.78 4.24
N ALA A 305 -10.83 -10.02 4.73
CA ALA A 305 -11.97 -10.41 5.57
C ALA A 305 -12.02 -9.62 6.88
N GLU A 306 -10.88 -9.43 7.55
CA GLU A 306 -10.80 -8.61 8.77
C GLU A 306 -11.18 -7.15 8.48
N MET A 307 -10.70 -6.58 7.37
CA MET A 307 -11.04 -5.21 7.00
C MET A 307 -12.52 -5.08 6.64
N LEU A 308 -13.13 -6.07 5.96
CA LEU A 308 -14.57 -6.10 5.73
C LEU A 308 -15.37 -6.19 7.02
N LEU A 309 -14.87 -6.91 8.03
CA LEU A 309 -15.43 -6.92 9.38
C LEU A 309 -15.40 -5.52 10.00
N GLN A 310 -14.26 -4.83 9.95
CA GLN A 310 -14.14 -3.47 10.49
C GLN A 310 -15.10 -2.50 9.77
N ILE A 311 -15.18 -2.58 8.45
CA ILE A 311 -16.09 -1.76 7.65
C ILE A 311 -17.55 -2.06 8.01
N ALA A 312 -17.94 -3.33 8.12
CA ALA A 312 -19.30 -3.72 8.48
C ALA A 312 -19.71 -3.18 9.85
N ARG A 313 -18.79 -3.26 10.83
CA ARG A 313 -18.99 -2.68 12.17
C ARG A 313 -19.17 -1.16 12.11
N GLU A 314 -18.33 -0.46 11.36
CA GLU A 314 -18.39 0.99 11.20
C GLU A 314 -19.69 1.45 10.52
N LEU A 315 -20.17 0.68 9.53
CA LEU A 315 -21.43 0.94 8.84
C LEU A 315 -22.68 0.47 9.62
N GLY A 316 -22.51 -0.15 10.80
CA GLY A 316 -23.61 -0.68 11.61
C GLY A 316 -24.28 -1.94 11.03
N ASN A 317 -23.66 -2.60 10.06
CA ASN A 317 -24.17 -3.83 9.45
C ASN A 317 -23.78 -5.05 10.30
N THR A 318 -24.59 -5.33 11.33
CA THR A 318 -24.32 -6.36 12.34
C THR A 318 -24.32 -7.78 11.78
N GLU A 319 -25.16 -8.09 10.78
CA GLU A 319 -25.22 -9.41 10.15
C GLU A 319 -23.93 -9.70 9.36
N ASP A 320 -23.51 -8.77 8.51
CA ASP A 320 -22.25 -8.93 7.77
C ASP A 320 -21.06 -8.98 8.74
N ALA A 321 -21.06 -8.18 9.81
CA ALA A 321 -20.00 -8.24 10.81
C ALA A 321 -19.87 -9.65 11.43
N GLN A 322 -20.98 -10.28 11.83
CA GLN A 322 -20.94 -11.65 12.38
C GLN A 322 -20.42 -12.65 11.35
N ARG A 323 -20.85 -12.52 10.08
CA ARG A 323 -20.39 -13.39 9.00
C ARG A 323 -18.89 -13.23 8.72
N TRP A 324 -18.41 -11.99 8.64
CA TRP A 324 -16.98 -11.72 8.40
C TRP A 324 -16.10 -12.15 9.56
N GLU A 325 -16.57 -12.00 10.80
CA GLU A 325 -15.86 -12.51 11.96
C GLU A 325 -15.70 -14.04 11.90
N ALA A 326 -16.78 -14.77 11.63
CA ALA A 326 -16.73 -16.22 11.49
C ALA A 326 -15.81 -16.66 10.33
N HIS A 327 -15.91 -15.99 9.18
CA HIS A 327 -15.08 -16.28 8.00
C HIS A 327 -13.59 -15.99 8.26
N TYR A 328 -13.27 -14.83 8.83
CA TYR A 328 -11.91 -14.45 9.19
C TYR A 328 -11.28 -15.44 10.18
N LEU A 329 -12.00 -15.83 11.24
CA LEU A 329 -11.52 -16.82 12.20
C LEU A 329 -11.28 -18.19 11.55
N LYS A 330 -12.13 -18.58 10.59
CA LYS A 330 -11.93 -19.83 9.84
C LYS A 330 -10.69 -19.77 8.95
N LEU A 331 -10.47 -18.66 8.25
CA LEU A 331 -9.26 -18.47 7.42
C LEU A 331 -7.99 -18.51 8.28
N LYS A 332 -7.98 -17.84 9.43
CA LYS A 332 -6.85 -17.90 10.37
C LYS A 332 -6.53 -19.33 10.77
N GLN A 333 -7.55 -20.09 11.16
CA GLN A 333 -7.38 -21.49 11.54
C GLN A 333 -6.78 -22.30 10.39
N LEU A 334 -7.32 -22.17 9.17
CA LEU A 334 -6.82 -22.93 8.01
C LEU A 334 -5.37 -22.56 7.67
N ILE A 335 -5.01 -21.28 7.69
CA ILE A 335 -3.64 -20.82 7.42
C ILE A 335 -2.69 -21.34 8.52
N ASP A 336 -3.08 -21.25 9.78
CA ASP A 336 -2.30 -21.70 10.94
C ASP A 336 -2.06 -23.22 10.94
N GLU A 337 -3.07 -24.01 10.58
CA GLU A 337 -2.98 -25.46 10.50
C GLU A 337 -2.22 -25.95 9.26
N LYS A 338 -2.42 -25.30 8.10
CA LYS A 338 -1.96 -25.84 6.82
C LYS A 338 -0.64 -25.26 6.34
N LEU A 339 -0.32 -24.02 6.70
CA LEU A 339 0.80 -23.29 6.12
C LEU A 339 1.96 -23.06 7.10
N TRP A 340 1.80 -23.38 8.39
CA TRP A 340 2.90 -23.38 9.35
C TRP A 340 3.80 -24.61 9.18
N SER A 341 5.10 -24.39 9.01
CA SER A 341 6.11 -25.45 9.04
C SER A 341 6.82 -25.48 10.40
N GLU A 342 6.59 -26.54 11.17
CA GLU A 342 7.26 -26.75 12.46
C GLU A 342 8.78 -26.89 12.30
N SER A 343 9.28 -27.45 11.20
CA SER A 343 10.74 -27.58 10.98
C SER A 343 11.40 -26.26 10.64
N ASP A 344 10.70 -25.39 9.90
CA ASP A 344 11.26 -24.14 9.39
C ASP A 344 10.92 -22.94 10.29
N GLN A 345 10.05 -23.14 11.29
CA GLN A 345 9.54 -22.13 12.23
C GLN A 345 8.98 -20.88 11.52
N LEU A 346 8.30 -21.12 10.40
CA LEU A 346 7.76 -20.10 9.50
C LEU A 346 6.51 -20.61 8.79
N TYR A 347 5.72 -19.66 8.30
CA TYR A 347 4.65 -19.94 7.35
C TYR A 347 5.20 -19.95 5.93
N LEU A 348 4.86 -20.98 5.15
CA LEU A 348 5.42 -21.20 3.82
C LEU A 348 4.31 -21.53 2.82
N ASN A 349 4.56 -21.25 1.53
CA ASN A 349 3.71 -21.77 0.47
C ASN A 349 3.72 -23.31 0.51
N ARG A 350 2.59 -23.92 0.15
CA ARG A 350 2.43 -25.37 0.21
C ARG A 350 1.84 -25.92 -1.09
N HIS A 351 2.46 -26.95 -1.63
CA HIS A 351 1.91 -27.70 -2.76
C HIS A 351 0.71 -28.53 -2.32
N TRP A 352 -0.17 -28.86 -3.27
CA TRP A 352 -1.34 -29.71 -2.99
C TRP A 352 -0.98 -31.14 -2.53
N ASP A 353 0.23 -31.62 -2.83
CA ASP A 353 0.76 -32.89 -2.30
C ASP A 353 1.21 -32.79 -0.83
N GLY A 354 1.14 -31.60 -0.25
CA GLY A 354 1.47 -31.30 1.14
C GLY A 354 2.90 -30.81 1.35
N ALA A 355 3.77 -30.78 0.34
CA ALA A 355 5.15 -30.32 0.48
C ALA A 355 5.27 -28.80 0.60
N PHE A 356 6.12 -28.32 1.51
CA PHE A 356 6.43 -26.90 1.68
C PHE A 356 7.46 -26.39 0.67
N VAL A 357 7.25 -25.17 0.17
CA VAL A 357 8.20 -24.44 -0.67
C VAL A 357 9.22 -23.71 0.21
N ARG A 358 10.49 -24.10 0.10
CA ARG A 358 11.60 -23.53 0.92
C ARG A 358 12.38 -22.40 0.24
N ARG A 359 11.84 -21.87 -0.85
CA ARG A 359 12.23 -20.59 -1.46
C ARG A 359 11.54 -19.47 -0.67
N VAL A 360 12.13 -19.06 0.45
CA VAL A 360 11.46 -18.19 1.42
C VAL A 360 11.54 -16.72 0.99
N THR A 361 10.38 -16.06 0.94
CA THR A 361 10.23 -14.63 0.58
C THR A 361 9.55 -13.86 1.71
N PRO A 362 9.53 -12.51 1.66
CA PRO A 362 8.84 -11.69 2.65
C PRO A 362 7.32 -11.94 2.76
N GLU A 363 6.70 -12.58 1.75
CA GLU A 363 5.27 -12.96 1.81
C GLU A 363 4.96 -13.86 3.02
N SER A 364 5.96 -14.59 3.52
CA SER A 364 5.87 -15.39 4.75
C SER A 364 5.52 -14.56 5.98
N PHE A 365 5.82 -13.26 5.99
CA PHE A 365 5.53 -12.34 7.10
C PHE A 365 4.16 -11.67 6.96
N TYR A 366 3.46 -11.78 5.82
CA TYR A 366 2.15 -11.14 5.64
C TYR A 366 1.08 -11.71 6.55
N VAL A 367 1.26 -12.95 7.03
CA VAL A 367 0.43 -13.57 8.07
C VAL A 367 0.36 -12.74 9.35
N LEU A 368 1.40 -11.94 9.65
CA LEU A 368 1.41 -11.02 10.77
C LEU A 368 0.44 -9.86 10.52
N ALA A 369 0.37 -9.33 9.30
CA ALA A 369 -0.62 -8.31 8.96
C ALA A 369 -2.04 -8.87 9.10
N ALA A 370 -2.23 -10.13 8.70
CA ALA A 370 -3.50 -10.84 8.81
C ALA A 370 -3.86 -11.31 10.24
N GLY A 371 -3.02 -11.07 11.24
CA GLY A 371 -3.30 -11.50 12.62
C GLY A 371 -3.31 -13.03 12.82
N VAL A 372 -2.75 -13.83 11.90
CA VAL A 372 -2.87 -15.30 11.93
C VAL A 372 -2.08 -15.93 13.08
N PRO A 373 -0.76 -15.68 13.25
CA PRO A 373 0.04 -16.48 14.18
C PRO A 373 -0.34 -16.28 15.65
N ALA A 374 -0.26 -17.34 16.44
CA ALA A 374 -0.19 -17.22 17.89
C ALA A 374 1.07 -16.40 18.31
N PRO A 375 1.07 -15.73 19.48
CA PRO A 375 2.20 -14.90 19.94
C PRO A 375 3.55 -15.63 19.96
N GLU A 376 3.58 -16.93 20.27
CA GLU A 376 4.78 -17.77 20.25
C GLU A 376 5.32 -17.94 18.84
N ARG A 377 4.45 -18.27 17.88
CA ARG A 377 4.83 -18.43 16.47
C ARG A 377 5.26 -17.09 15.86
N ALA A 378 4.56 -16.01 16.16
CA ALA A 378 4.95 -14.66 15.73
C ALA A 378 6.37 -14.30 16.22
N ARG A 379 6.69 -14.60 17.49
CA ARG A 379 8.04 -14.43 18.04
C ARG A 379 9.07 -15.35 17.39
N ALA A 380 8.72 -16.58 17.06
CA ALA A 380 9.62 -17.50 16.35
C ALA A 380 10.00 -16.97 14.96
N MET A 381 9.05 -16.36 14.23
CA MET A 381 9.31 -15.76 12.91
C MET A 381 10.34 -14.63 12.97
N LEU A 382 10.47 -13.92 14.10
CA LEU A 382 11.48 -12.87 14.27
C LEU A 382 12.91 -13.40 14.15
N ALA A 383 13.15 -14.68 14.44
CA ALA A 383 14.47 -15.28 14.25
C ALA A 383 14.89 -15.23 12.77
N ALA A 384 13.99 -15.56 11.85
CA ALA A 384 14.25 -15.49 10.41
C ALA A 384 14.43 -14.04 9.92
N LEU A 385 13.66 -13.12 10.49
CA LEU A 385 13.76 -11.68 10.21
C LEU A 385 15.11 -11.11 10.62
N ARG A 386 15.62 -11.51 11.78
CA ARG A 386 16.88 -11.00 12.37
C ARG A 386 18.12 -11.72 11.85
N ASP A 387 17.98 -12.90 11.25
CA ASP A 387 19.10 -13.67 10.72
C ASP A 387 19.73 -12.96 9.50
N PRO A 388 21.01 -12.52 9.59
CA PRO A 388 21.69 -11.82 8.50
C PRO A 388 21.91 -12.67 7.25
N ASN A 389 21.82 -14.01 7.36
CA ASN A 389 21.87 -14.91 6.21
C ASN A 389 20.49 -15.09 5.55
N ARG A 390 19.43 -14.49 6.08
CA ARG A 390 18.07 -14.59 5.55
C ARG A 390 17.54 -13.22 5.18
N PHE A 391 16.81 -12.57 6.09
CA PHE A 391 16.20 -11.25 5.86
C PHE A 391 16.86 -10.14 6.67
N GLY A 392 17.68 -10.49 7.67
CA GLY A 392 18.39 -9.53 8.48
C GLY A 392 19.50 -8.81 7.72
N GLY A 393 20.08 -7.82 8.38
CA GLY A 393 21.14 -6.98 7.85
C GLY A 393 20.71 -5.53 7.67
N GLN A 394 21.55 -4.78 6.96
CA GLN A 394 21.30 -3.37 6.66
C GLN A 394 20.48 -3.25 5.37
N SER A 395 19.65 -2.20 5.30
CA SER A 395 18.97 -1.73 4.10
C SER A 395 17.66 -2.43 3.67
N GLY A 396 16.83 -2.88 4.62
CA GLY A 396 15.46 -3.34 4.38
C GLY A 396 15.32 -4.85 4.12
N LEU A 397 14.10 -5.29 3.78
CA LEU A 397 13.81 -6.72 3.56
C LEU A 397 14.07 -7.12 2.09
N PRO A 398 14.99 -8.07 1.85
CA PRO A 398 15.17 -8.60 0.50
C PRO A 398 13.97 -9.44 0.08
N THR A 399 13.62 -9.35 -1.20
CA THR A 399 12.51 -10.11 -1.79
C THR A 399 12.72 -11.64 -1.84
N LEU A 400 13.93 -12.11 -1.52
CA LEU A 400 14.29 -13.51 -1.35
C LEU A 400 15.32 -13.61 -0.22
N ALA A 401 15.24 -14.66 0.60
CA ALA A 401 16.22 -14.89 1.66
C ALA A 401 17.65 -15.00 1.10
N ARG A 402 18.63 -14.36 1.77
CA ARG A 402 20.02 -14.25 1.30
C ARG A 402 20.77 -15.57 1.15
N ASN A 403 20.35 -16.60 1.89
CA ASN A 403 20.92 -17.95 1.83
C ASN A 403 20.36 -18.79 0.67
N ASP A 404 19.41 -18.26 -0.10
CA ASP A 404 18.89 -18.94 -1.26
C ASP A 404 19.88 -18.88 -2.44
N ALA A 405 20.10 -20.00 -3.12
CA ALA A 405 21.04 -20.07 -4.25
C ALA A 405 20.65 -19.18 -5.46
N ALA A 406 19.38 -18.78 -5.57
CA ALA A 406 18.89 -17.86 -6.60
C ALA A 406 18.90 -16.39 -6.14
N PHE A 407 19.45 -16.10 -4.95
CA PHE A 407 19.57 -14.74 -4.44
C PHE A 407 20.44 -13.88 -5.36
N ASN A 408 19.83 -12.83 -5.91
CA ASN A 408 20.50 -11.78 -6.66
C ASN A 408 19.96 -10.41 -6.23
N PRO A 409 20.77 -9.57 -5.54
CA PRO A 409 20.33 -8.27 -5.07
C PRO A 409 20.12 -7.26 -6.21
N ALA A 410 20.64 -7.52 -7.41
CA ALA A 410 20.44 -6.66 -8.58
C ALA A 410 19.15 -6.99 -9.36
N GLU A 411 18.41 -8.03 -8.97
CA GLU A 411 17.20 -8.47 -9.65
C GLU A 411 15.96 -8.30 -8.75
N ARG A 412 14.92 -7.68 -9.32
CA ARG A 412 13.61 -7.56 -8.68
C ARG A 412 13.05 -8.95 -8.39
N TRP A 413 12.43 -9.12 -7.22
CA TRP A 413 11.86 -10.39 -6.75
C TRP A 413 12.85 -11.56 -6.55
N ARG A 414 14.15 -11.30 -6.65
CA ARG A 414 15.23 -12.29 -6.44
C ARG A 414 16.23 -11.90 -5.37
N GLY A 415 16.03 -10.79 -4.68
CA GLY A 415 16.95 -10.35 -3.62
C GLY A 415 17.03 -8.85 -3.46
N ALA A 416 16.65 -8.07 -4.49
CA ALA A 416 16.47 -6.64 -4.35
C ALA A 416 15.42 -6.31 -3.27
N ILE A 417 15.52 -5.11 -2.72
CA ILE A 417 14.57 -4.52 -1.78
C ILE A 417 13.47 -3.86 -2.60
N VAL A 418 12.21 -4.21 -2.34
CA VAL A 418 11.05 -3.71 -3.09
C VAL A 418 10.07 -3.07 -2.11
N ALA A 419 9.61 -1.87 -2.42
CA ALA A 419 8.84 -1.03 -1.49
C ALA A 419 7.53 -1.69 -1.02
N GLU A 420 6.83 -2.37 -1.93
CA GLU A 420 5.58 -3.09 -1.66
C GLU A 420 5.78 -4.20 -0.61
N ALA A 421 6.88 -4.96 -0.75
CA ALA A 421 7.18 -6.08 0.14
C ALA A 421 7.51 -5.60 1.56
N ASN A 422 8.30 -4.51 1.66
CA ASN A 422 8.60 -3.87 2.94
C ASN A 422 7.33 -3.34 3.61
N TYR A 423 6.45 -2.66 2.87
CA TYR A 423 5.24 -2.05 3.45
C TYR A 423 4.28 -3.08 4.04
N LEU A 424 4.01 -4.17 3.32
CA LEU A 424 3.11 -5.22 3.83
C LEU A 424 3.69 -5.94 5.05
N ALA A 425 5.00 -6.22 5.07
CA ALA A 425 5.66 -6.80 6.24
C ALA A 425 5.66 -5.81 7.43
N TYR A 426 5.91 -4.52 7.17
CA TYR A 426 5.85 -3.45 8.16
C TYR A 426 4.48 -3.39 8.86
N LEU A 427 3.37 -3.44 8.12
CA LEU A 427 2.03 -3.48 8.70
C LEU A 427 1.86 -4.67 9.67
N GLY A 428 2.40 -5.83 9.30
CA GLY A 428 2.36 -7.01 10.17
C GLY A 428 3.19 -6.86 11.45
N PHE A 429 4.36 -6.22 11.37
CA PHE A 429 5.16 -5.93 12.55
C PHE A 429 4.43 -4.98 13.50
N LYS A 430 3.73 -3.96 12.98
CA LYS A 430 2.92 -3.05 13.79
C LYS A 430 1.73 -3.76 14.44
N HIS A 431 1.03 -4.63 13.70
CA HIS A 431 -0.11 -5.39 14.22
C HIS A 431 0.29 -6.31 15.40
N TYR A 432 1.49 -6.89 15.37
CA TYR A 432 2.03 -7.73 16.44
C TYR A 432 2.87 -6.98 17.49
N SER A 433 2.84 -5.65 17.49
CA SER A 433 3.61 -4.81 18.41
C SER A 433 5.14 -5.01 18.35
N PHE A 434 5.66 -5.51 17.23
CA PHE A 434 7.09 -5.58 16.89
C PHE A 434 7.58 -4.21 16.43
N TYR A 435 7.40 -3.20 17.30
CA TYR A 435 7.60 -1.80 16.95
C TYR A 435 9.06 -1.44 16.68
N ALA A 436 10.01 -2.11 17.35
CA ALA A 436 11.43 -1.90 17.10
C ALA A 436 11.83 -2.37 15.69
N GLU A 437 11.32 -3.54 15.27
CA GLU A 437 11.51 -4.08 13.93
C GLU A 437 10.85 -3.20 12.87
N ALA A 438 9.62 -2.74 13.12
CA ALA A 438 8.91 -1.82 12.23
C ALA A 438 9.66 -0.50 12.05
N ALA A 439 10.11 0.12 13.16
CA ALA A 439 10.87 1.36 13.14
C ALA A 439 12.22 1.21 12.42
N ALA A 440 12.92 0.09 12.64
CA ALA A 440 14.18 -0.20 11.95
C ALA A 440 13.97 -0.35 10.43
N LEU A 441 12.93 -1.09 10.01
CA LEU A 441 12.59 -1.25 8.60
C LEU A 441 12.19 0.08 7.94
N ALA A 442 11.45 0.93 8.65
CA ALA A 442 11.07 2.26 8.20
C ALA A 442 12.29 3.17 8.00
N GLN A 443 13.21 3.23 8.97
CA GLN A 443 14.44 4.01 8.87
C GLN A 443 15.32 3.54 7.71
N GLN A 444 15.49 2.23 7.54
CA GLN A 444 16.26 1.66 6.44
C GLN A 444 15.61 1.96 5.07
N SER A 445 14.29 1.89 4.99
CA SER A 445 13.52 2.20 3.78
C SER A 445 13.66 3.67 3.37
N VAL A 446 13.53 4.59 4.34
CA VAL A 446 13.71 6.02 4.11
C VAL A 446 15.15 6.35 3.71
N ALA A 447 16.15 5.70 4.31
CA ALA A 447 17.55 5.91 3.94
C ALA A 447 17.81 5.58 2.46
N LEU A 448 17.29 4.44 1.97
CA LEU A 448 17.38 4.05 0.56
C LEU A 448 16.78 5.11 -0.38
N ALA A 449 15.57 5.57 -0.07
CA ALA A 449 14.87 6.54 -0.89
C ALA A 449 15.51 7.93 -0.85
N ARG A 450 16.01 8.35 0.32
CA ARG A 450 16.65 9.66 0.52
C ARG A 450 17.91 9.82 -0.30
N ASP A 451 18.77 8.80 -0.34
CA ASP A 451 20.03 8.87 -1.07
C ASP A 451 19.79 9.13 -2.57
N SER A 452 18.81 8.45 -3.17
CA SER A 452 18.42 8.72 -4.56
C SER A 452 17.77 10.08 -4.75
N TRP A 453 16.90 10.49 -3.82
CA TRP A 453 16.23 11.78 -3.89
C TRP A 453 17.23 12.94 -3.87
N GLN A 454 18.18 12.92 -2.94
CA GLN A 454 19.17 14.00 -2.81
C GLN A 454 20.14 14.06 -4.00
N GLN A 455 20.55 12.91 -4.53
CA GLN A 455 21.55 12.86 -5.60
C GLN A 455 20.95 13.11 -6.99
N GLN A 456 19.71 12.68 -7.22
CA GLN A 456 19.13 12.60 -8.56
C GLN A 456 17.76 13.28 -8.67
N ASN A 457 17.14 13.66 -7.55
CA ASN A 457 15.75 14.15 -7.50
C ASN A 457 14.77 13.15 -8.15
N LYS A 458 15.05 11.85 -7.95
CA LYS A 458 14.31 10.71 -8.50
C LYS A 458 13.81 9.78 -7.40
N ILE A 459 12.69 9.13 -7.68
CA ILE A 459 12.03 8.17 -6.80
C ILE A 459 12.08 6.80 -7.47
N HIS A 460 12.73 5.84 -6.81
CA HIS A 460 12.80 4.45 -7.23
C HIS A 460 12.04 3.56 -6.26
N ASP A 461 11.52 2.46 -6.77
CA ASP A 461 10.75 1.48 -5.99
C ASP A 461 11.51 0.21 -5.63
N THR A 462 12.69 0.05 -6.24
CA THR A 462 13.50 -1.14 -6.12
C THR A 462 14.97 -0.75 -5.96
N TYR A 463 15.62 -1.34 -4.97
CA TYR A 463 17.02 -1.09 -4.65
C TYR A 463 17.80 -2.40 -4.51
N ALA A 464 18.98 -2.43 -5.12
CA ALA A 464 20.00 -3.40 -4.78
C ALA A 464 20.69 -2.90 -3.51
N ALA A 465 20.63 -3.72 -2.45
CA ALA A 465 21.20 -3.34 -1.17
C ALA A 465 22.04 -4.49 -0.58
N LEU A 466 23.34 -4.24 -0.51
CA LEU A 466 24.36 -5.06 0.15
C LEU A 466 25.20 -4.16 1.07
N PRO A 467 25.97 -4.72 2.02
CA PRO A 467 26.92 -3.93 2.80
C PRO A 467 27.85 -3.10 1.89
N GLY A 468 27.75 -1.77 1.98
CA GLY A 468 28.55 -0.82 1.21
C GLY A 468 28.09 -0.57 -0.24
N ILE A 469 26.99 -1.19 -0.70
CA ILE A 469 26.45 -0.99 -2.05
C ILE A 469 24.95 -0.73 -1.96
N ILE A 470 24.53 0.47 -2.33
CA ILE A 470 23.14 0.85 -2.54
C ILE A 470 23.02 1.41 -3.94
N ALA A 471 22.19 0.79 -4.77
CA ALA A 471 21.93 1.27 -6.13
C ALA A 471 20.47 1.04 -6.50
N PRO A 472 19.81 1.99 -7.19
CA PRO A 472 18.48 1.74 -7.74
C PRO A 472 18.57 0.64 -8.79
N VAL A 473 17.57 -0.25 -8.81
CA VAL A 473 17.42 -1.28 -9.84
C VAL A 473 16.39 -0.76 -10.84
N PRO A 474 16.75 -0.56 -12.12
CA PRO A 474 15.81 -0.11 -13.13
C PRO A 474 14.65 -1.10 -13.24
N THR A 475 13.42 -0.60 -13.24
CA THR A 475 12.28 -1.47 -13.52
C THR A 475 12.16 -1.71 -15.03
N PRO A 476 11.66 -2.87 -15.50
CA PRO A 476 11.44 -3.11 -16.92
C PRO A 476 10.50 -2.10 -17.61
N ARG A 477 9.75 -1.33 -16.81
CA ARG A 477 8.80 -0.31 -17.26
C ARG A 477 9.39 1.10 -17.34
N GLU A 478 10.62 1.31 -16.84
CA GLU A 478 11.34 2.57 -17.00
C GLU A 478 12.10 2.55 -18.34
N PRO A 479 11.67 3.30 -19.38
CA PRO A 479 12.43 3.40 -20.61
C PRO A 479 13.79 4.07 -20.33
N LYS A 480 14.84 3.54 -20.98
CA LYS A 480 16.20 4.06 -20.85
C LYS A 480 16.26 5.52 -21.29
N GLY A 481 16.69 6.40 -20.37
CA GLY A 481 16.96 7.81 -20.67
C GLY A 481 15.82 8.78 -20.39
N GLU A 482 14.70 8.34 -19.79
CA GLU A 482 13.62 9.23 -19.36
C GLU A 482 13.69 9.58 -17.86
N ASP A 483 13.30 10.81 -17.51
CA ASP A 483 13.18 11.30 -16.14
C ASP A 483 11.85 10.85 -15.50
N ALA A 484 11.73 9.54 -15.29
CA ALA A 484 10.52 8.95 -14.75
C ALA A 484 10.73 8.60 -13.26
N SER A 485 9.87 9.14 -12.39
CA SER A 485 9.83 8.77 -10.96
C SER A 485 8.73 7.73 -10.74
N SER A 486 9.11 6.59 -10.17
CA SER A 486 8.16 5.53 -9.86
C SER A 486 7.23 5.95 -8.73
N SER A 487 5.93 5.90 -8.97
CA SER A 487 4.91 6.13 -7.94
C SER A 487 4.97 5.10 -6.82
N TYR A 488 5.59 3.93 -7.02
CA TYR A 488 5.71 2.88 -6.01
C TYR A 488 6.78 3.19 -4.96
N GLY A 489 7.84 3.91 -5.33
CA GLY A 489 8.89 4.33 -4.41
C GLY A 489 8.39 5.26 -3.31
N ALA A 490 7.20 5.85 -3.49
CA ALA A 490 6.45 6.56 -2.47
C ALA A 490 6.28 5.73 -1.18
N LEU A 491 6.15 4.40 -1.29
CA LEU A 491 5.99 3.54 -0.13
C LEU A 491 7.21 3.56 0.80
N PHE A 492 8.44 3.68 0.29
CA PHE A 492 9.62 3.76 1.15
C PHE A 492 9.56 4.97 2.10
N TRP A 493 9.04 6.09 1.63
CA TRP A 493 8.76 7.26 2.46
C TRP A 493 7.57 7.02 3.39
N LEU A 494 6.50 6.40 2.90
CA LEU A 494 5.29 6.12 3.66
C LEU A 494 5.57 5.34 4.96
N LEU A 495 6.47 4.35 4.95
CA LEU A 495 6.86 3.64 6.18
C LEU A 495 7.38 4.61 7.24
N GLY A 496 8.22 5.58 6.85
CA GLY A 496 8.77 6.55 7.78
C GLY A 496 7.76 7.58 8.25
N LEU A 497 6.87 8.04 7.36
CA LEU A 497 5.77 8.92 7.72
C LEU A 497 4.84 8.24 8.75
N GLU A 498 4.54 6.95 8.54
CA GLU A 498 3.71 6.13 9.43
C GLU A 498 4.34 5.85 10.81
N GLU A 499 5.64 6.10 11.00
CA GLU A 499 6.27 6.06 12.33
C GLU A 499 5.99 7.30 13.18
N LEU A 500 5.54 8.41 12.58
CA LEU A 500 5.14 9.64 13.29
C LEU A 500 3.62 9.74 13.43
N LEU A 501 2.89 9.45 12.35
CA LEU A 501 1.43 9.42 12.31
C LEU A 501 1.01 8.29 11.39
N SER A 502 0.16 7.35 11.82
CA SER A 502 -0.40 6.33 10.92
C SER A 502 -1.91 6.28 11.00
N PHE A 503 -2.52 6.08 9.83
CA PHE A 503 -3.89 5.58 9.69
C PHE A 503 -3.87 4.07 9.91
N ASP A 504 -3.74 3.68 11.18
CA ASP A 504 -3.60 2.28 11.57
C ASP A 504 -4.96 1.56 11.45
N PRO A 505 -5.02 0.43 10.73
CA PRO A 505 -6.26 -0.32 10.55
C PRO A 505 -6.92 -0.77 11.86
N TRP A 506 -6.13 -1.07 12.89
CA TRP A 506 -6.62 -1.71 14.12
C TRP A 506 -6.80 -0.71 15.25
N SER A 507 -5.93 0.29 15.30
CA SER A 507 -5.80 1.27 16.38
C SER A 507 -6.27 2.67 15.99
N GLY A 508 -6.79 2.88 14.77
CA GLY A 508 -7.18 4.21 14.31
C GLY A 508 -5.99 5.13 14.10
N TRP A 509 -6.11 6.41 14.44
CA TRP A 509 -4.96 7.31 14.34
C TRP A 509 -3.95 6.97 15.42
N THR A 510 -2.75 6.60 15.02
CA THR A 510 -1.63 6.40 15.93
C THR A 510 -0.61 7.50 15.72
N MET A 511 0.00 7.97 16.81
CA MET A 511 1.03 9.01 16.75
C MET A 511 2.20 8.65 17.66
N GLY A 512 3.41 8.88 17.17
CA GLY A 512 4.64 8.62 17.91
C GLY A 512 5.02 7.14 18.03
N ASN A 513 6.26 6.91 18.42
CA ASN A 513 6.80 5.60 18.75
C ASN A 513 7.95 5.74 19.77
N GLU A 514 8.19 4.68 20.55
CA GLU A 514 9.27 4.65 21.56
C GLU A 514 10.63 4.27 20.99
N SER A 515 10.66 3.69 19.77
CA SER A 515 11.88 3.19 19.11
C SER A 515 12.53 4.24 18.20
N VAL A 516 12.17 5.51 18.36
CA VAL A 516 12.65 6.60 17.51
C VAL A 516 14.12 6.88 17.83
N ALA A 517 14.98 6.78 16.82
CA ALA A 517 16.42 6.97 16.99
C ALA A 517 16.86 8.44 16.77
N ALA A 518 16.12 9.20 15.96
CA ALA A 518 16.45 10.56 15.57
C ALA A 518 15.18 11.41 15.45
N PRO A 519 15.27 12.73 15.66
CA PRO A 519 14.11 13.61 15.55
C PRO A 519 13.58 13.68 14.11
N ALA A 520 12.27 13.80 13.98
CA ALA A 520 11.58 14.12 12.74
C ALA A 520 10.30 14.91 13.03
N SER A 521 9.80 15.61 12.02
CA SER A 521 8.51 16.27 12.11
C SER A 521 7.68 16.11 10.85
N LEU A 522 6.36 16.19 11.01
CA LEU A 522 5.38 16.35 9.94
C LEU A 522 4.61 17.63 10.22
N GLN A 523 4.40 18.45 9.20
CA GLN A 523 3.78 19.77 9.36
C GLN A 523 2.63 19.97 8.37
N ARG A 524 1.58 20.63 8.86
CA ARG A 524 0.42 21.11 8.08
C ARG A 524 -0.40 20.01 7.42
N LEU A 525 -0.54 18.86 8.08
CA LEU A 525 -1.28 17.71 7.57
C LEU A 525 -2.81 17.94 7.64
N PRO A 526 -3.55 17.96 6.52
CA PRO A 526 -4.96 18.29 6.50
C PRO A 526 -5.81 17.03 6.74
N PHE A 527 -6.10 16.72 8.00
CA PHE A 527 -6.90 15.56 8.36
C PHE A 527 -8.09 15.96 9.24
N SER A 528 -9.26 15.37 8.98
CA SER A 528 -10.52 15.77 9.61
C SER A 528 -10.84 17.25 9.34
N ASP A 529 -10.86 18.08 10.36
CA ASP A 529 -11.36 19.46 10.39
C ASP A 529 -10.24 20.47 10.72
N ALA A 530 -8.98 20.04 10.76
CA ALA A 530 -7.85 20.88 11.16
C ALA A 530 -6.53 20.46 10.49
N LEU A 531 -5.53 21.33 10.61
CA LEU A 531 -4.14 21.01 10.25
C LEU A 531 -3.43 20.41 11.46
N TYR A 532 -2.78 19.27 11.28
CA TYR A 532 -1.98 18.63 12.33
C TYR A 532 -0.49 18.80 12.04
N SER A 533 0.29 19.00 13.10
CA SER A 533 1.75 18.87 13.03
C SER A 533 2.24 17.97 14.16
N ILE A 534 3.15 17.06 13.84
CA ILE A 534 3.69 16.09 14.77
C ILE A 534 5.20 16.29 14.81
N TYR A 535 5.76 16.47 16.00
CA TYR A 535 7.20 16.39 16.23
C TYR A 535 7.49 15.19 17.12
N LEU A 536 8.42 14.35 16.69
CA LEU A 536 8.82 13.14 17.39
C LEU A 536 10.34 13.10 17.53
N ALA A 537 10.82 12.91 18.75
CA ALA A 537 12.21 12.71 19.11
C ALA A 537 12.30 11.70 20.27
N PRO A 538 13.46 11.10 20.59
CA PRO A 538 13.57 10.09 21.66
C PRO A 538 12.95 10.50 23.02
N GLU A 539 13.07 11.78 23.34
CA GLU A 539 12.62 12.34 24.62
C GLU A 539 11.33 13.19 24.51
N HIS A 540 10.75 13.35 23.31
CA HIS A 540 9.60 14.22 23.12
C HIS A 540 8.65 13.70 22.02
N LEU A 541 7.35 13.71 22.32
CA LEU A 541 6.28 13.73 21.33
C LEU A 541 5.47 15.01 21.51
N ILE A 542 5.32 15.80 20.44
CA ILE A 542 4.49 17.01 20.44
C ILE A 542 3.47 16.89 19.31
N VAL A 543 2.20 17.04 19.66
CA VAL A 543 1.08 17.07 18.70
C VAL A 543 0.48 18.47 18.71
N LYS A 544 0.44 19.09 17.55
CA LYS A 544 -0.21 20.39 17.30
C LYS A 544 -1.46 20.21 16.46
N ARG A 545 -2.48 21.00 16.75
CA ARG A 545 -3.67 21.21 15.92
C ARG A 545 -3.79 22.70 15.63
N GLY A 546 -3.72 23.06 14.36
CA GLY A 546 -3.42 24.43 13.95
C GLY A 546 -2.04 24.84 14.47
N GLU A 547 -1.95 26.04 15.04
CA GLU A 547 -0.71 26.60 15.58
C GLU A 547 -0.45 26.23 17.06
N SER A 548 -1.43 25.62 17.73
CA SER A 548 -1.38 25.34 19.16
C SER A 548 -0.94 23.91 19.46
N ASN A 549 -0.06 23.75 20.45
CA ASN A 549 0.26 22.44 21.03
C ASN A 549 -0.99 21.91 21.74
N GLU A 550 -1.49 20.75 21.31
CA GLU A 550 -2.56 20.06 22.02
C GLU A 550 -2.02 19.17 23.12
N ILE A 551 -0.93 18.45 22.84
CA ILE A 551 -0.33 17.46 23.74
C ILE A 551 1.20 17.50 23.60
N GLU A 552 1.88 17.38 24.74
CA GLU A 552 3.31 17.13 24.82
C GLU A 552 3.56 15.94 25.75
N ILE A 553 4.43 15.01 25.36
CA ILE A 553 4.77 13.82 26.16
C ILE A 553 6.28 13.69 26.28
N GLU A 554 6.74 13.45 27.51
CA GLU A 554 8.15 13.25 27.85
C GLU A 554 8.33 12.04 28.77
N PRO A 555 9.15 11.04 28.38
CA PRO A 555 9.79 10.90 27.08
C PRO A 555 8.78 10.42 26.01
N ALA A 556 9.21 10.25 24.75
CA ALA A 556 8.29 9.85 23.69
C ALA A 556 7.56 8.53 23.98
N ALA A 557 6.29 8.50 23.60
CA ALA A 557 5.35 7.40 23.79
C ALA A 557 4.53 7.19 22.50
N ARG A 558 3.67 6.16 22.51
CA ARG A 558 2.74 5.91 21.42
C ARG A 558 1.32 6.32 21.81
N LEU A 559 0.68 7.13 20.99
CA LEU A 559 -0.75 7.41 21.06
C LEU A 559 -1.49 6.44 20.15
N LEU A 560 -2.61 5.91 20.62
CA LEU A 560 -3.49 5.01 19.90
C LEU A 560 -4.92 5.58 19.92
N ASN A 561 -5.65 5.34 18.84
CA ASN A 561 -7.02 5.82 18.62
C ASN A 561 -7.18 7.30 18.96
N TYR A 562 -6.23 8.10 18.48
CA TYR A 562 -6.21 9.53 18.71
C TYR A 562 -7.41 10.19 18.03
N ARG A 563 -8.21 10.91 18.80
CA ARG A 563 -9.34 11.71 18.32
C ARG A 563 -9.27 13.07 18.97
N SER A 564 -9.35 14.11 18.17
CA SER A 564 -9.36 15.50 18.62
C SER A 564 -10.41 16.27 17.84
N ASN A 565 -11.21 17.08 18.53
CA ASN A 565 -12.09 18.11 17.98
C ASN A 565 -11.96 19.38 18.81
N GLU A 566 -12.77 20.40 18.52
CA GLU A 566 -12.75 21.67 19.26
C GLU A 566 -13.06 21.55 20.76
N ARG A 567 -13.74 20.46 21.19
CA ARG A 567 -14.24 20.29 22.56
C ARG A 567 -13.55 19.16 23.33
N THR A 568 -13.09 18.12 22.64
CA THR A 568 -12.61 16.90 23.29
C THR A 568 -11.36 16.36 22.62
N ILE A 569 -10.46 15.82 23.43
CA ILE A 569 -9.35 14.98 22.99
C ILE A 569 -9.47 13.62 23.69
N SER A 570 -9.34 12.53 22.95
CA SER A 570 -9.31 11.18 23.51
C SER A 570 -8.30 10.30 22.81
N PHE A 571 -7.56 9.53 23.58
CA PHE A 571 -6.58 8.57 23.07
C PHE A 571 -6.24 7.55 24.16
N TYR A 572 -5.61 6.46 23.76
CA TYR A 572 -4.80 5.65 24.67
C TYR A 572 -3.34 6.06 24.51
N VAL A 573 -2.61 6.15 25.61
CA VAL A 573 -1.16 6.29 25.58
C VAL A 573 -0.53 4.99 26.07
N GLU A 574 0.38 4.45 25.27
CA GLU A 574 1.15 3.25 25.56
C GLU A 574 2.63 3.64 25.74
N SER A 575 3.23 3.20 26.84
CA SER A 575 4.67 3.33 27.05
C SER A 575 5.26 2.20 27.89
N SER A 576 6.47 1.76 27.55
CA SER A 576 7.30 0.86 28.34
C SER A 576 7.94 1.50 29.58
N ARG A 577 7.89 2.84 29.69
CA ARG A 577 8.47 3.65 30.77
C ARG A 577 7.44 4.63 31.32
N SER A 578 7.73 5.22 32.49
CA SER A 578 6.89 6.29 33.01
C SER A 578 7.03 7.54 32.15
N ILE A 579 5.93 8.26 31.95
CA ILE A 579 5.86 9.45 31.09
C ILE A 579 5.22 10.63 31.83
N VAL A 580 5.52 11.81 31.35
CA VAL A 580 4.89 13.08 31.72
C VAL A 580 4.06 13.53 30.53
N LEU A 581 2.75 13.55 30.69
CA LEU A 581 1.81 14.12 29.72
C LEU A 581 1.51 15.57 30.14
N ARG A 582 1.78 16.53 29.25
CA ARG A 582 1.40 17.93 29.41
C ARG A 582 0.31 18.31 28.41
N ILE A 583 -0.66 19.07 28.91
CA ILE A 583 -1.77 19.62 28.13
C ILE A 583 -1.66 21.14 28.24
N PRO A 584 -1.14 21.82 27.21
CA PRO A 584 -0.98 23.28 27.22
C PRO A 584 -2.32 23.98 27.39
N SER A 585 -2.30 25.12 28.09
CA SER A 585 -3.49 25.94 28.28
C SER A 585 -3.90 26.61 26.96
N ALA A 586 -5.14 26.40 26.53
CA ALA A 586 -5.78 27.21 25.51
C ALA A 586 -6.73 28.22 26.17
N GLU A 587 -6.46 29.52 26.02
CA GLU A 587 -7.44 30.60 26.22
C GLU A 587 -8.13 30.70 27.61
N ASN A 588 -7.47 30.34 28.72
CA ASN A 588 -8.09 30.40 30.06
C ASN A 588 -9.37 29.56 30.25
N ARG A 589 -9.60 28.54 29.39
CA ARG A 589 -10.73 27.61 29.55
C ARG A 589 -10.38 26.47 30.50
N PRO A 590 -11.21 26.17 31.51
CA PRO A 590 -10.96 25.06 32.42
C PRO A 590 -11.01 23.75 31.64
N VAL A 591 -10.01 22.90 31.85
CA VAL A 591 -9.96 21.57 31.23
C VAL A 591 -10.29 20.50 32.25
N SER A 592 -11.15 19.56 31.89
CA SER A 592 -11.45 18.38 32.71
C SER A 592 -10.72 17.17 32.15
N ILE A 593 -9.97 16.46 33.00
CA ILE A 593 -9.14 15.33 32.57
C ILE A 593 -9.57 14.07 33.30
N SER A 594 -9.87 13.02 32.53
CA SER A 594 -10.06 11.66 33.01
C SER A 594 -8.90 10.77 32.59
N VAL A 595 -8.36 10.01 33.54
CA VAL A 595 -7.38 8.95 33.31
C VAL A 595 -7.98 7.63 33.78
N ASP A 596 -8.03 6.63 32.91
CA ASP A 596 -8.57 5.30 33.20
C ASP A 596 -9.99 5.35 33.80
N ASN A 597 -10.83 6.21 33.21
CA ASN A 597 -12.21 6.50 33.63
C ASN A 597 -12.35 7.17 35.01
N LYS A 598 -11.25 7.60 35.63
CA LYS A 598 -11.25 8.38 36.86
C LYS A 598 -11.01 9.85 36.54
N LEU A 599 -12.00 10.68 36.86
CA LEU A 599 -11.87 12.14 36.80
C LEU A 599 -10.82 12.60 37.82
N LEU A 600 -9.76 13.24 37.35
CA LEU A 600 -8.70 13.78 38.22
C LEU A 600 -9.03 15.19 38.73
N GLY A 601 -9.99 15.87 38.11
CA GLY A 601 -10.53 17.17 38.52
C GLY A 601 -10.64 18.15 37.34
N ASP A 602 -11.32 19.28 37.59
CA ASP A 602 -11.31 20.44 36.70
C ASP A 602 -10.05 21.26 37.01
N ALA A 603 -9.10 21.30 36.07
CA ALA A 603 -7.96 22.20 36.20
C ALA A 603 -8.42 23.60 35.82
N LEU A 604 -8.65 24.46 36.82
CA LEU A 604 -8.69 25.91 36.62
C LEU A 604 -7.36 26.33 36.00
N VAL A 605 -7.41 27.09 34.90
CA VAL A 605 -6.22 27.43 34.12
C VAL A 605 -5.15 28.10 34.97
N GLY A 606 -4.06 27.35 35.16
CA GLY A 606 -2.68 27.84 35.33
C GLY A 606 -1.82 27.32 34.17
N PRO A 607 -0.48 27.46 34.20
CA PRO A 607 0.39 27.14 33.06
C PRO A 607 0.44 25.62 32.83
N ALA A 608 -0.42 25.09 31.95
CA ALA A 608 -0.52 23.69 31.50
C ALA A 608 -0.90 22.63 32.57
N ALA A 609 -1.76 21.69 32.20
CA ALA A 609 -2.04 20.51 33.04
C ALA A 609 -0.87 19.51 32.89
N ARG A 610 -0.40 18.93 34.00
CA ARG A 610 0.71 17.96 34.02
C ARG A 610 0.29 16.67 34.71
N LEU A 611 0.44 15.55 34.02
CA LEU A 611 0.10 14.22 34.49
C LEU A 611 1.35 13.33 34.45
N ASN A 612 1.66 12.66 35.56
CA ASN A 612 2.67 11.63 35.58
C ASN A 612 1.97 10.27 35.45
N LEU A 613 2.28 9.53 34.40
CA LEU A 613 1.70 8.22 34.11
C LEU A 613 2.78 7.16 34.25
N SER A 614 2.43 6.04 34.88
CA SER A 614 3.31 4.87 34.96
C SER A 614 3.49 4.23 33.59
N ALA A 615 4.46 3.31 33.47
CA ALA A 615 4.53 2.43 32.32
C ALA A 615 3.24 1.59 32.19
N GLY A 616 2.80 1.37 30.96
CA GLY A 616 1.56 0.66 30.64
C GLY A 616 0.74 1.38 29.58
N ILE A 617 -0.55 1.02 29.53
CA ILE A 617 -1.54 1.63 28.64
C ILE A 617 -2.54 2.37 29.51
N HIS A 618 -2.72 3.67 29.24
CA HIS A 618 -3.65 4.53 29.96
C HIS A 618 -4.66 5.16 29.00
N ARG A 619 -5.95 5.16 29.37
CA ARG A 619 -7.01 5.86 28.62
C ARG A 619 -7.08 7.30 29.07
N ILE A 620 -6.91 8.23 28.14
CA ILE A 620 -6.96 9.66 28.40
C ILE A 620 -8.18 10.27 27.70
N VAL A 621 -8.97 11.04 28.44
CA VAL A 621 -10.05 11.88 27.90
C VAL A 621 -9.92 13.27 28.48
N ILE A 622 -9.88 14.27 27.60
CA ILE A 622 -9.74 15.68 27.93
C ILE A 622 -10.95 16.41 27.35
N VAL A 623 -11.63 17.21 28.18
CA VAL A 623 -12.68 18.15 27.76
C VAL A 623 -12.08 19.56 27.88
N LYS A 624 -12.11 20.31 26.77
CA LYS A 624 -11.51 21.64 26.60
C LYS A 624 -12.41 22.79 27.06
#